data_AF-A0AAN0J536-F1
#
_entry.id   AF-A0AAN0J536-F1
#
_cell.length_a   1.000
_cell.length_b   1.000
_cell.length_c   1.000
_cell.angle_alpha   90.00
_cell.angle_beta   90.00
_cell.angle_gamma   90.00
#
_symmetry.space_group_name_H-M   'P 1'
#
loop_
_entity.id
_entity.type
_entity.pdbx_description
1 polymer ?
#
loop_
_entity_poly.entity_id
_entity_poly.type
_entity_poly.pdbx_seq_one_letter_code
_entity_poly.pdbx_strand_id
1 'polypeptide(L)'
;MTSVPSPPELEINDLVEVLQLLRRHGYSGVKCFDLGLYLGLSPTTLDVIMLNHKGDIESCLRECLAKWLEKADKVQETKGGPSIYSLVSALRKIGMNGVADKIDMDRHPACKILARYTSKRSLVSALSQLVIVLYAAELIKEMTLPAKKKGRALLIQIKEAVCKDLNKLESFAKILSGNATTAEIGNTIMKAYRELDHLIEGNVLEEGGLKIYLPTSVTKEFKMLRLKLGQTLFKVGSIMMRNPQAPHIDNIKYVLGAYDKALRPQLAQCKDVHEILQLAGDNSSLDDISLLEFFIDEFNIEEAKVVIQEYKEAIEVLKENKLSQCLNEQFSRASPFEYERITIVIDKDANEVILRDVRRLSSAVFEDLLKH
;
A
#
# COMPACT_ATOMS: atom_id res chain seq x y z
N MET A 1 20.11 30.58 -12.16
CA MET A 1 19.71 29.30 -12.79
C MET A 1 19.60 28.28 -11.67
N THR A 2 18.43 28.18 -11.07
CA THR A 2 18.14 27.17 -10.04
C THR A 2 17.80 25.87 -10.77
N SER A 3 18.60 24.83 -10.55
CA SER A 3 18.41 23.51 -11.16
C SER A 3 17.02 22.99 -10.81
N VAL A 4 16.22 22.68 -11.83
CA VAL A 4 14.94 21.96 -11.67
C VAL A 4 15.24 20.68 -10.89
N PRO A 5 14.47 20.34 -9.83
CA PRO A 5 14.66 19.08 -9.12
C PRO A 5 14.46 17.94 -10.11
N SER A 6 15.47 17.10 -10.28
CA SER A 6 15.31 15.84 -11.00
C SER A 6 14.26 15.00 -10.29
N PRO A 7 13.33 14.33 -11.01
CA PRO A 7 12.45 13.36 -10.36
C PRO A 7 13.27 12.34 -9.57
N PRO A 8 12.73 11.80 -8.46
CA PRO A 8 13.46 10.86 -7.62
C PRO A 8 14.04 9.74 -8.49
N GLU A 9 15.36 9.62 -8.43
CA GLU A 9 16.13 8.72 -9.27
C GLU A 9 16.06 7.32 -8.64
N LEU A 10 15.75 6.32 -9.46
CA LEU A 10 15.74 4.93 -9.01
C LEU A 10 17.14 4.33 -9.11
N GLU A 11 17.51 3.55 -8.11
CA GLU A 11 18.77 2.83 -8.02
C GLU A 11 18.57 1.32 -8.20
N ILE A 12 19.68 0.58 -8.34
CA ILE A 12 19.64 -0.88 -8.49
C ILE A 12 18.95 -1.58 -7.30
N ASN A 13 18.98 -0.96 -6.12
CA ASN A 13 18.31 -1.46 -4.92
C ASN A 13 16.78 -1.44 -5.03
N ASP A 14 16.22 -0.59 -5.91
CA ASP A 14 14.77 -0.47 -6.13
C ASP A 14 14.22 -1.54 -7.08
N LEU A 15 15.08 -2.41 -7.63
CA LEU A 15 14.69 -3.43 -8.61
C LEU A 15 13.51 -4.29 -8.12
N VAL A 16 13.56 -4.72 -6.85
CA VAL A 16 12.49 -5.53 -6.25
C VAL A 16 11.19 -4.73 -6.19
N GLU A 17 11.26 -3.48 -5.76
CA GLU A 17 10.09 -2.60 -5.66
C GLU A 17 9.47 -2.33 -7.03
N VAL A 18 10.30 -2.07 -8.06
CA VAL A 18 9.84 -1.84 -9.44
C VAL A 18 9.16 -3.08 -10.01
N LEU A 19 9.73 -4.27 -9.80
CA LEU A 19 9.14 -5.54 -10.23
C LEU A 19 7.79 -5.80 -9.55
N GLN A 20 7.72 -5.58 -8.24
CA GLN A 20 6.47 -5.73 -7.48
C GLN A 20 5.41 -4.72 -7.94
N LEU A 21 5.81 -3.48 -8.23
CA LEU A 21 4.93 -2.44 -8.73
C LEU A 21 4.31 -2.84 -10.08
N LEU A 22 5.13 -3.34 -11.02
CA LEU A 22 4.66 -3.82 -12.31
C LEU A 22 3.69 -5.02 -12.16
N ARG A 23 4.05 -5.99 -11.31
CA ARG A 23 3.23 -7.18 -11.03
C ARG A 23 1.88 -6.80 -10.43
N ARG A 24 1.89 -5.94 -9.40
CA ARG A 24 0.68 -5.45 -8.71
C ARG A 24 -0.31 -4.85 -9.68
N HIS A 25 0.18 -4.09 -10.67
CA HIS A 25 -0.66 -3.40 -11.63
C HIS A 25 -1.00 -4.24 -12.87
N GLY A 26 -0.58 -5.51 -12.89
CA GLY A 26 -0.96 -6.52 -13.87
C GLY A 26 -0.08 -6.58 -15.12
N TYR A 27 1.16 -6.09 -15.05
CA TYR A 27 2.12 -6.25 -16.14
C TYR A 27 2.77 -7.63 -16.08
N SER A 28 2.62 -8.41 -17.15
CA SER A 28 3.09 -9.79 -17.26
C SER A 28 4.47 -9.96 -17.89
N GLY A 29 5.13 -8.88 -18.31
CA GLY A 29 6.45 -8.93 -18.95
C GLY A 29 6.47 -9.33 -20.43
N VAL A 30 5.32 -9.65 -21.05
CA VAL A 30 5.17 -10.14 -22.44
C VAL A 30 5.73 -9.22 -23.55
N LYS A 31 6.23 -8.02 -23.20
CA LYS A 31 6.90 -7.07 -24.10
C LYS A 31 8.21 -6.55 -23.50
N CYS A 32 8.98 -7.42 -22.86
CA CYS A 32 10.23 -7.03 -22.21
C CYS A 32 11.21 -6.35 -23.16
N PHE A 33 11.36 -6.87 -24.39
CA PHE A 33 12.25 -6.27 -25.40
C PHE A 33 11.83 -4.84 -25.75
N ASP A 34 10.56 -4.64 -26.10
CA ASP A 34 10.05 -3.30 -26.42
C ASP A 34 10.16 -2.35 -25.23
N LEU A 35 9.86 -2.84 -24.01
CA LEU A 35 9.97 -2.04 -22.80
C LEU A 35 11.41 -1.56 -22.60
N GLY A 36 12.38 -2.46 -22.68
CA GLY A 36 13.81 -2.15 -22.56
C GLY A 36 14.29 -1.11 -23.58
N LEU A 37 13.85 -1.23 -24.85
CA LEU A 37 14.16 -0.25 -25.88
C LEU A 37 13.64 1.16 -25.52
N TYR A 38 12.40 1.25 -25.04
CA TYR A 38 11.82 2.54 -24.67
C TYR A 38 12.39 3.12 -23.37
N LEU A 39 12.92 2.26 -22.48
CA LEU A 39 13.72 2.64 -21.33
C LEU A 39 15.14 3.10 -21.71
N GLY A 40 15.58 2.82 -22.94
CA GLY A 40 16.82 3.32 -23.53
C GLY A 40 17.95 2.30 -23.62
N LEU A 41 17.69 1.02 -23.34
CA LEU A 41 18.66 -0.05 -23.55
C LEU A 41 18.90 -0.28 -25.04
N SER A 42 20.11 -0.70 -25.38
CA SER A 42 20.49 -0.97 -26.77
C SER A 42 19.89 -2.30 -27.26
N PRO A 43 19.58 -2.43 -28.56
CA PRO A 43 19.14 -3.71 -29.13
C PRO A 43 20.11 -4.85 -28.82
N THR A 44 21.42 -4.59 -28.88
CA THR A 44 22.47 -5.58 -28.59
C THR A 44 22.38 -6.11 -27.16
N THR A 45 22.19 -5.22 -26.17
CA THR A 45 22.01 -5.61 -24.76
C THR A 45 20.75 -6.46 -24.60
N LEU A 46 19.66 -6.06 -25.24
CA LEU A 46 18.39 -6.76 -25.14
C LEU A 46 18.43 -8.13 -25.82
N ASP A 47 19.06 -8.26 -27.00
CA ASP A 47 19.20 -9.53 -27.70
C ASP A 47 19.95 -10.57 -26.84
N VAL A 48 20.99 -10.14 -26.12
CA VAL A 48 21.72 -11.00 -25.16
C VAL A 48 20.81 -11.46 -24.03
N ILE A 49 20.04 -10.55 -23.43
CA ILE A 49 19.09 -10.87 -22.35
C ILE A 49 18.01 -11.86 -22.84
N MET A 50 17.41 -11.61 -24.01
CA MET A 50 16.37 -12.48 -24.59
C MET A 50 16.92 -13.88 -24.88
N LEU A 51 18.18 -13.98 -25.30
CA LEU A 51 18.84 -15.25 -25.58
C LEU A 51 19.13 -16.04 -24.30
N ASN A 52 19.65 -15.38 -23.27
CA ASN A 52 19.99 -15.99 -21.97
C ASN A 52 18.75 -16.50 -21.21
N HIS A 53 17.62 -15.81 -21.38
CA HIS A 53 16.37 -16.12 -20.67
C HIS A 53 15.26 -16.57 -21.62
N LYS A 54 15.61 -17.29 -22.68
CA LYS A 54 14.66 -17.74 -23.71
C LYS A 54 13.52 -18.58 -23.09
N GLY A 55 12.30 -18.08 -23.24
CA GLY A 55 11.09 -18.73 -22.72
C GLY A 55 10.76 -18.40 -21.26
N ASP A 56 11.65 -17.69 -20.54
CA ASP A 56 11.43 -17.19 -19.19
C ASP A 56 11.21 -15.67 -19.21
N ILE A 57 9.94 -15.29 -19.29
CA ILE A 57 9.51 -13.89 -19.35
C ILE A 57 9.86 -13.13 -18.07
N GLU A 58 9.84 -13.79 -16.92
CA GLU A 58 10.09 -13.15 -15.62
C GLU A 58 11.57 -12.84 -15.43
N SER A 59 12.45 -13.81 -15.71
CA SER A 59 13.90 -13.59 -15.65
C SER A 59 14.35 -12.54 -16.66
N CYS A 60 13.78 -12.57 -17.87
CA CYS A 60 14.02 -11.58 -18.90
C CYS A 60 13.64 -10.16 -18.44
N LEU A 61 12.45 -9.98 -17.85
CA LEU A 61 12.01 -8.69 -17.32
C LEU A 61 12.91 -8.21 -16.18
N ARG A 62 13.28 -9.11 -15.28
CA ARG A 62 14.16 -8.80 -14.15
C ARG A 62 15.52 -8.29 -14.62
N GLU A 63 16.16 -9.00 -15.55
CA GLU A 63 17.49 -8.60 -16.05
C GLU A 63 17.42 -7.31 -16.88
N CYS A 64 16.36 -7.12 -17.67
CA CYS A 64 16.12 -5.87 -18.39
C CYS A 64 15.99 -4.66 -17.45
N LEU A 65 15.22 -4.79 -16.37
CA LEU A 65 15.05 -3.71 -15.40
C LEU A 65 16.33 -3.48 -14.58
N ALA A 66 17.07 -4.55 -14.25
CA ALA A 66 18.36 -4.44 -13.58
C ALA A 66 19.34 -3.61 -14.42
N LYS A 67 19.49 -3.93 -15.71
CA LYS A 67 20.37 -3.17 -16.63
C LYS A 67 19.95 -1.71 -16.77
N TRP A 68 18.66 -1.45 -16.82
CA TRP A 68 18.14 -0.09 -16.83
C TRP A 68 18.49 0.68 -15.55
N LEU A 69 18.30 0.08 -14.36
CA LEU A 69 18.63 0.69 -13.07
C LEU A 69 20.15 0.85 -12.84
N GLU A 70 20.97 -0.04 -13.40
CA GLU A 70 22.44 0.08 -13.46
C GLU A 70 22.90 1.22 -14.39
N LYS A 71 21.97 1.90 -15.06
CA LYS A 71 22.23 2.97 -16.02
C LYS A 71 23.06 2.52 -17.23
N ALA A 72 22.91 1.25 -17.64
CA ALA A 72 23.58 0.70 -18.82
C ALA A 72 23.23 1.50 -20.09
N ASP A 73 24.02 1.34 -21.16
CA ASP A 73 23.76 1.94 -22.48
C ASP A 73 23.54 3.46 -22.50
N LYS A 74 24.06 4.17 -21.48
CA LYS A 74 23.91 5.63 -21.32
C LYS A 74 22.44 6.06 -21.26
N VAL A 75 21.57 5.26 -20.65
CA VAL A 75 20.16 5.61 -20.42
C VAL A 75 20.00 6.94 -19.66
N GLN A 76 20.98 7.31 -18.83
CA GLN A 76 21.00 8.59 -18.15
C GLN A 76 20.98 9.76 -19.15
N GLU A 77 21.87 9.72 -20.14
CA GLU A 77 22.04 10.77 -21.13
C GLU A 77 20.93 10.76 -22.19
N THR A 78 20.46 9.56 -22.57
CA THR A 78 19.54 9.39 -23.70
C THR A 78 18.06 9.45 -23.33
N LYS A 79 17.70 9.09 -22.08
CA LYS A 79 16.32 9.00 -21.59
C LYS A 79 16.07 9.72 -20.26
N GLY A 80 17.09 10.37 -19.70
CA GLY A 80 16.97 11.08 -18.42
C GLY A 80 17.01 10.16 -17.20
N GLY A 81 17.48 8.91 -17.38
CA GLY A 81 17.75 7.99 -16.28
C GLY A 81 16.56 7.19 -15.75
N PRO A 82 16.82 6.31 -14.77
CA PRO A 82 15.79 5.49 -14.16
C PRO A 82 14.91 6.30 -13.21
N SER A 83 13.62 6.33 -13.49
CA SER A 83 12.60 6.91 -12.62
C SER A 83 11.26 6.25 -12.88
N ILE A 84 10.33 6.35 -11.92
CA ILE A 84 8.95 5.87 -12.13
C ILE A 84 8.33 6.56 -13.35
N TYR A 85 8.66 7.83 -13.57
CA TYR A 85 8.21 8.57 -14.73
C TYR A 85 8.70 7.95 -16.06
N SER A 86 10.00 7.64 -16.18
CA SER A 86 10.53 7.04 -17.42
C SER A 86 9.98 5.63 -17.64
N LEU A 87 9.73 4.86 -16.58
CA LEU A 87 9.02 3.58 -16.64
C LEU A 87 7.58 3.71 -17.16
N VAL A 88 6.78 4.60 -16.56
CA VAL A 88 5.39 4.85 -16.98
C VAL A 88 5.35 5.33 -18.43
N SER A 89 6.28 6.20 -18.83
CA SER A 89 6.38 6.69 -20.21
C SER A 89 6.68 5.56 -21.20
N ALA A 90 7.61 4.66 -20.86
CA ALA A 90 7.91 3.49 -21.67
C ALA A 90 6.72 2.53 -21.78
N LEU A 91 6.02 2.27 -20.66
CA LEU A 91 4.80 1.47 -20.63
C LEU A 91 3.70 2.03 -21.57
N ARG A 92 3.52 3.34 -21.61
CA ARG A 92 2.58 3.99 -22.55
C ARG A 92 2.98 3.75 -24.00
N LYS A 93 4.27 3.86 -24.32
CA LYS A 93 4.77 3.66 -25.70
C LYS A 93 4.57 2.24 -26.21
N ILE A 94 4.67 1.23 -25.33
CA ILE A 94 4.38 -0.17 -25.70
C ILE A 94 2.89 -0.53 -25.67
N GLY A 95 2.01 0.44 -25.37
CA GLY A 95 0.56 0.28 -25.34
C GLY A 95 -0.01 -0.23 -24.01
N MET A 96 0.82 -0.35 -22.96
CA MET A 96 0.40 -0.78 -21.62
C MET A 96 -0.20 0.38 -20.80
N ASN A 97 -1.11 1.14 -21.41
CA ASN A 97 -1.71 2.34 -20.82
C ASN A 97 -2.42 2.05 -19.50
N GLY A 98 -3.12 0.92 -19.39
CA GLY A 98 -3.81 0.54 -18.17
C GLY A 98 -2.87 0.28 -16.98
N VAL A 99 -1.71 -0.34 -17.21
CA VAL A 99 -0.67 -0.52 -16.18
C VAL A 99 -0.07 0.83 -15.82
N ALA A 100 0.31 1.62 -16.82
CA ALA A 100 0.92 2.94 -16.64
C ALA A 100 0.02 3.88 -15.82
N ASP A 101 -1.28 3.89 -16.09
CA ASP A 101 -2.24 4.73 -15.36
C ASP A 101 -2.43 4.26 -13.92
N LYS A 102 -2.43 2.95 -13.66
CA LYS A 102 -2.48 2.43 -12.29
C LYS A 102 -1.21 2.75 -11.49
N ILE A 103 -0.03 2.65 -12.11
CA ILE A 103 1.24 3.05 -11.49
C ILE A 103 1.24 4.54 -11.18
N ASP A 104 0.80 5.39 -12.12
CA ASP A 104 0.65 6.83 -11.87
C ASP A 104 -0.28 7.12 -10.69
N MET A 105 -1.39 6.39 -10.57
CA MET A 105 -2.33 6.56 -9.47
C MET A 105 -1.79 6.10 -8.11
N ASP A 106 -0.91 5.10 -8.10
CA ASP A 106 -0.29 4.53 -6.90
C ASP A 106 0.87 5.41 -6.40
N ARG A 107 1.74 5.86 -7.32
CA ARG A 107 2.95 6.61 -7.00
C ARG A 107 2.77 8.11 -6.97
N HIS A 108 1.75 8.63 -7.64
CA HIS A 108 1.50 10.08 -7.71
C HIS A 108 0.03 10.38 -7.37
N PRO A 109 -0.32 10.47 -6.07
CA PRO A 109 -1.67 10.81 -5.63
C PRO A 109 -2.19 12.12 -6.24
N ALA A 110 -1.29 13.08 -6.50
CA ALA A 110 -1.59 14.29 -7.25
C ALA A 110 -2.04 14.02 -8.70
N CYS A 111 -1.37 13.10 -9.41
CA CYS A 111 -1.76 12.69 -10.76
C CYS A 111 -3.12 11.95 -10.75
N LYS A 112 -3.48 11.26 -9.66
CA LYS A 112 -4.83 10.68 -9.45
C LYS A 112 -5.91 11.74 -9.29
N ILE A 113 -5.64 12.82 -8.52
CA ILE A 113 -6.56 13.95 -8.40
C ILE A 113 -6.77 14.58 -9.79
N LEU A 114 -5.68 14.88 -10.50
CA LEU A 114 -5.72 15.51 -11.82
C LEU A 114 -6.49 14.66 -12.84
N ALA A 115 -6.29 13.34 -12.84
CA ALA A 115 -6.92 12.40 -13.77
C ALA A 115 -8.46 12.53 -13.81
N ARG A 116 -9.11 12.82 -12.67
CA ARG A 116 -10.57 13.01 -12.57
C ARG A 116 -11.10 14.17 -13.42
N TYR A 117 -10.24 15.10 -13.81
CA TYR A 117 -10.63 16.31 -14.54
C TYR A 117 -10.09 16.35 -15.96
N THR A 118 -9.16 15.46 -16.33
CA THR A 118 -8.52 15.45 -17.66
C THR A 118 -9.49 15.23 -18.83
N SER A 119 -10.65 14.63 -18.58
CA SER A 119 -11.72 14.43 -19.58
C SER A 119 -12.71 15.60 -19.66
N LYS A 120 -12.67 16.57 -18.72
CA LYS A 120 -13.62 17.69 -18.70
C LYS A 120 -13.34 18.65 -19.86
N ARG A 121 -14.32 18.80 -20.75
CA ARG A 121 -14.20 19.66 -21.94
C ARG A 121 -13.93 21.12 -21.58
N SER A 122 -14.56 21.64 -20.52
CA SER A 122 -14.37 23.01 -20.02
C SER A 122 -12.93 23.29 -19.62
N LEU A 123 -12.27 22.34 -18.95
CA LEU A 123 -10.85 22.42 -18.62
C LEU A 123 -10.01 22.44 -19.89
N VAL A 124 -10.17 21.42 -20.74
CA VAL A 124 -9.36 21.26 -21.97
C VAL A 124 -9.46 22.50 -22.87
N SER A 125 -10.65 23.12 -22.99
CA SER A 125 -10.82 24.34 -23.78
C SER A 125 -10.14 25.56 -23.14
N ALA A 126 -10.25 25.71 -21.81
CA ALA A 126 -9.72 26.85 -21.09
C ALA A 126 -8.18 26.87 -21.04
N LEU A 127 -7.52 25.71 -21.02
CA LEU A 127 -6.05 25.63 -20.96
C LEU A 127 -5.33 26.39 -22.07
N SER A 128 -5.96 26.48 -23.26
CA SER A 128 -5.38 27.21 -24.39
C SER A 128 -5.29 28.72 -24.14
N GLN A 129 -6.10 29.25 -23.23
CA GLN A 129 -6.09 30.67 -22.83
C GLN A 129 -5.14 30.94 -21.65
N LEU A 130 -4.69 29.89 -20.96
CA LEU A 130 -3.87 29.98 -19.75
C LEU A 130 -2.38 29.75 -20.01
N VAL A 131 -1.96 29.60 -21.27
CA VAL A 131 -0.59 29.20 -21.67
C VAL A 131 0.49 30.06 -21.01
N ILE A 132 0.32 31.39 -20.98
CA ILE A 132 1.31 32.31 -20.40
C ILE A 132 1.50 32.03 -18.91
N VAL A 133 0.39 31.88 -18.17
CA VAL A 133 0.42 31.68 -16.71
C VAL A 133 0.89 30.26 -16.36
N LEU A 134 0.52 29.27 -17.18
CA LEU A 134 1.00 27.89 -17.05
C LEU A 134 2.51 27.80 -17.28
N TYR A 135 3.04 28.54 -18.25
CA TYR A 135 4.49 28.60 -18.50
C TYR A 135 5.22 29.30 -17.34
N ALA A 136 4.70 30.42 -16.85
CA ALA A 136 5.28 31.14 -15.72
C ALA A 136 5.33 30.30 -14.43
N ALA A 137 4.38 29.38 -14.24
CA ALA A 137 4.38 28.42 -13.14
C ALA A 137 5.22 27.15 -13.40
N GLU A 138 5.93 27.09 -14.54
CA GLU A 138 6.73 25.95 -15.00
C GLU A 138 5.91 24.65 -15.15
N LEU A 139 4.61 24.76 -15.42
CA LEU A 139 3.72 23.62 -15.67
C LEU A 139 3.81 23.11 -17.11
N ILE A 140 4.37 23.92 -18.01
CA ILE A 140 4.62 23.59 -19.41
C ILE A 140 6.01 24.11 -19.80
N LYS A 141 6.67 23.42 -20.75
CA LYS A 141 8.07 23.70 -21.12
C LYS A 141 8.20 24.71 -22.27
N GLU A 142 7.16 24.86 -23.09
CA GLU A 142 7.17 25.72 -24.27
C GLU A 142 5.82 26.45 -24.43
N MET A 143 5.86 27.73 -24.85
CA MET A 143 4.65 28.51 -25.14
C MET A 143 4.02 28.17 -26.50
N THR A 144 4.78 27.57 -27.42
CA THR A 144 4.36 27.33 -28.81
C THR A 144 3.93 25.89 -29.05
N LEU A 145 2.63 25.65 -29.29
CA LEU A 145 2.08 24.34 -29.65
C LEU A 145 1.25 24.39 -30.96
N PRO A 146 1.30 23.35 -31.83
CA PRO A 146 0.58 23.32 -33.10
C PRO A 146 -0.94 23.51 -32.96
N ALA A 147 -1.56 24.15 -33.95
CA ALA A 147 -2.91 24.70 -33.88
C ALA A 147 -4.07 23.70 -33.65
N LYS A 148 -3.86 22.39 -33.74
CA LYS A 148 -4.90 21.36 -33.55
C LYS A 148 -4.61 20.53 -32.30
N LYS A 149 -5.49 20.60 -31.29
CA LYS A 149 -5.45 19.92 -29.96
C LYS A 149 -4.56 20.55 -28.86
N LYS A 150 -4.39 21.88 -28.85
CA LYS A 150 -3.62 22.63 -27.83
C LYS A 150 -3.90 22.19 -26.38
N GLY A 151 -5.16 22.14 -25.96
CA GLY A 151 -5.52 21.80 -24.57
C GLY A 151 -5.12 20.39 -24.10
N ARG A 152 -5.20 19.38 -24.99
CA ARG A 152 -4.80 18.00 -24.63
C ARG A 152 -3.29 17.85 -24.54
N ALA A 153 -2.56 18.51 -25.43
CA ALA A 153 -1.09 18.54 -25.38
C ALA A 153 -0.59 19.26 -24.11
N LEU A 154 -1.24 20.36 -23.73
CA LEU A 154 -0.96 21.07 -22.48
C LEU A 154 -1.23 20.19 -21.25
N LEU A 155 -2.34 19.43 -21.22
CA LEU A 155 -2.63 18.50 -20.12
C LEU A 155 -1.55 17.43 -19.95
N ILE A 156 -0.97 16.94 -21.05
CA ILE A 156 0.13 15.97 -20.97
C ILE A 156 1.30 16.61 -20.25
N GLN A 157 1.75 17.80 -20.68
CA GLN A 157 2.87 18.50 -20.03
C GLN A 157 2.59 18.85 -18.56
N ILE A 158 1.38 19.31 -18.25
CA ILE A 158 0.96 19.59 -16.86
C ILE A 158 1.03 18.31 -16.03
N LYS A 159 0.55 17.18 -16.57
CA LYS A 159 0.64 15.89 -15.89
C LYS A 159 2.10 15.48 -15.67
N GLU A 160 2.99 15.71 -16.64
CA GLU A 160 4.42 15.47 -16.46
C GLU A 160 5.00 16.32 -15.33
N ALA A 161 4.65 17.61 -15.27
CA ALA A 161 5.12 18.52 -14.22
C ALA A 161 4.60 18.09 -12.83
N VAL A 162 3.31 17.76 -12.72
CA VAL A 162 2.69 17.30 -11.47
C VAL A 162 3.25 15.96 -10.99
N CYS A 163 3.56 15.04 -11.90
CA CYS A 163 4.16 13.77 -11.48
C CYS A 163 5.65 13.93 -11.07
N LYS A 164 6.31 15.04 -11.42
CA LYS A 164 7.68 15.36 -10.96
C LYS A 164 7.72 16.12 -9.64
N ASP A 165 6.75 17.01 -9.43
CA ASP A 165 6.67 17.85 -8.24
C ASP A 165 5.20 18.03 -7.84
N LEU A 166 4.86 17.51 -6.66
CA LEU A 166 3.49 17.51 -6.15
C LEU A 166 2.95 18.94 -5.95
N ASN A 167 3.81 19.91 -5.61
CA ASN A 167 3.43 21.33 -5.43
C ASN A 167 2.96 21.98 -6.75
N LYS A 168 3.32 21.39 -7.89
CA LYS A 168 2.81 21.84 -9.19
C LYS A 168 1.30 21.61 -9.31
N LEU A 169 0.72 20.64 -8.59
CA LEU A 169 -0.74 20.49 -8.56
C LEU A 169 -1.40 21.65 -7.82
N GLU A 170 -0.82 22.12 -6.72
CA GLU A 170 -1.31 23.29 -5.99
C GLU A 170 -1.24 24.54 -6.88
N SER A 171 -0.10 24.74 -7.54
CA SER A 171 0.10 25.85 -8.49
C SER A 171 -0.92 25.81 -9.62
N PHE A 172 -1.15 24.63 -10.19
CA PHE A 172 -2.15 24.43 -11.23
C PHE A 172 -3.57 24.73 -10.74
N ALA A 173 -3.92 24.27 -9.53
CA ALA A 173 -5.21 24.53 -8.91
C ALA A 173 -5.44 26.03 -8.69
N LYS A 174 -4.44 26.77 -8.18
CA LYS A 174 -4.49 28.24 -8.01
C LYS A 174 -4.78 28.95 -9.34
N ILE A 175 -4.08 28.57 -10.41
CA ILE A 175 -4.28 29.15 -11.74
C ILE A 175 -5.71 28.91 -12.24
N LEU A 176 -6.22 27.69 -12.09
CA LEU A 176 -7.58 27.37 -12.49
C LEU A 176 -8.64 28.11 -11.66
N SER A 177 -8.41 28.25 -10.35
CA SER A 177 -9.27 29.01 -9.43
C SER A 177 -9.40 30.48 -9.81
N GLY A 178 -8.34 31.08 -10.37
CA GLY A 178 -8.31 32.48 -10.79
C GLY A 178 -9.03 32.76 -12.12
N ASN A 179 -9.46 31.73 -12.86
CA ASN A 179 -10.17 31.89 -14.13
C ASN A 179 -11.65 31.53 -13.98
N ALA A 180 -12.55 32.43 -14.37
CA ALA A 180 -14.00 32.26 -14.19
C ALA A 180 -14.56 30.96 -14.79
N THR A 181 -14.02 30.48 -15.92
CA THR A 181 -14.49 29.24 -16.59
C THR A 181 -14.01 27.97 -15.89
N THR A 182 -12.87 28.03 -15.17
CA THR A 182 -12.28 26.88 -14.49
C THR A 182 -12.29 26.98 -12.98
N ALA A 183 -12.87 28.04 -12.42
CA ALA A 183 -12.78 28.35 -10.99
C ALA A 183 -13.27 27.20 -10.11
N GLU A 184 -14.41 26.61 -10.45
CA GLU A 184 -14.96 25.45 -9.75
C GLU A 184 -14.03 24.23 -9.79
N ILE A 185 -13.42 23.96 -10.96
CA ILE A 185 -12.47 22.87 -11.14
C ILE A 185 -11.20 23.12 -10.30
N GLY A 186 -10.65 24.33 -10.37
CA GLY A 186 -9.50 24.74 -9.57
C GLY A 186 -9.74 24.60 -8.07
N ASN A 187 -10.88 25.10 -7.58
CA ASN A 187 -11.26 25.02 -6.18
C ASN A 187 -11.44 23.56 -5.71
N THR A 188 -12.01 22.70 -6.56
CA THR A 188 -12.17 21.28 -6.22
C THR A 188 -10.83 20.56 -6.17
N ILE A 189 -9.93 20.82 -7.14
CA ILE A 189 -8.58 20.27 -7.12
C ILE A 189 -7.80 20.77 -5.90
N MET A 190 -7.91 22.06 -5.56
CA MET A 190 -7.28 22.67 -4.38
C MET A 190 -7.74 22.01 -3.09
N LYS A 191 -9.05 21.75 -2.94
CA LYS A 191 -9.59 21.06 -1.77
C LYS A 191 -9.04 19.64 -1.66
N ALA A 192 -9.06 18.88 -2.75
CA ALA A 192 -8.51 17.52 -2.79
C ALA A 192 -6.99 17.50 -2.53
N TYR A 193 -6.26 18.52 -2.98
CA TYR A 193 -4.85 18.70 -2.70
C TYR A 193 -4.61 18.92 -1.20
N ARG A 194 -5.37 19.80 -0.54
CA ARG A 194 -5.23 20.05 0.91
C ARG A 194 -5.58 18.82 1.76
N GLU A 195 -6.60 18.06 1.36
CA GLU A 195 -6.93 16.78 2.01
C GLU A 195 -5.79 15.76 1.87
N LEU A 196 -5.13 15.73 0.70
CA LEU A 196 -3.94 14.93 0.48
C LEU A 196 -2.74 15.45 1.28
N ASP A 197 -2.55 16.76 1.34
CA ASP A 197 -1.47 17.43 2.06
C ASP A 197 -1.56 17.14 3.56
N HIS A 198 -2.75 17.20 4.16
CA HIS A 198 -2.95 16.80 5.56
C HIS A 198 -2.72 15.30 5.81
N LEU A 199 -2.98 14.43 4.83
CA LEU A 199 -2.62 13.01 4.90
C LEU A 199 -1.10 12.77 4.77
N ILE A 200 -0.39 13.68 4.10
CA ILE A 200 1.06 13.65 3.93
C ILE A 200 1.76 14.30 5.13
N GLU A 201 1.27 15.43 5.66
CA GLU A 201 1.79 16.10 6.87
C GLU A 201 1.56 15.27 8.14
N GLY A 202 0.45 14.52 8.23
CA GLY A 202 0.24 13.51 9.27
C GLY A 202 1.16 12.29 9.15
N ASN A 203 1.85 12.15 8.01
CA ASN A 203 2.79 11.07 7.67
C ASN A 203 4.11 11.68 7.17
N VAL A 204 4.78 12.50 7.98
CA VAL A 204 6.10 13.08 7.65
C VAL A 204 6.93 12.07 6.84
N LEU A 205 7.09 12.42 5.56
CA LEU A 205 7.89 11.72 4.56
C LEU A 205 9.34 11.78 5.02
N GLU A 206 9.74 10.80 5.80
CA GLU A 206 11.05 10.20 5.60
C GLU A 206 10.85 9.11 4.55
N GLU A 207 11.11 9.49 3.29
CA GLU A 207 11.36 8.56 2.18
C GLU A 207 12.60 7.72 2.54
N GLY A 208 12.38 6.66 3.33
CA GLY A 208 13.42 5.73 3.73
C GLY A 208 12.92 4.46 4.44
N GLY A 209 11.62 4.36 4.72
CA GLY A 209 11.05 3.19 5.40
C GLY A 209 10.69 2.03 4.45
N LEU A 210 11.12 0.82 4.78
CA LEU A 210 10.77 -0.41 4.04
C LEU A 210 9.25 -0.60 3.99
N LYS A 211 8.69 -0.70 2.78
CA LYS A 211 7.26 -0.97 2.56
C LYS A 211 7.03 -2.43 2.20
N ILE A 212 6.33 -3.16 3.06
CA ILE A 212 5.99 -4.57 2.86
C ILE A 212 4.52 -4.68 2.51
N TYR A 213 4.23 -5.34 1.38
CA TYR A 213 2.86 -5.56 0.93
C TYR A 213 2.46 -7.00 1.25
N LEU A 214 1.50 -7.17 2.16
CA LEU A 214 1.00 -8.51 2.45
C LEU A 214 0.15 -9.02 1.29
N PRO A 215 0.39 -10.25 0.80
CA PRO A 215 -0.46 -10.86 -0.21
C PRO A 215 -1.93 -10.91 0.25
N THR A 216 -2.86 -10.79 -0.69
CA THR A 216 -4.29 -10.94 -0.40
C THR A 216 -4.61 -12.31 0.22
N SER A 217 -3.83 -13.35 -0.10
CA SER A 217 -3.94 -14.66 0.55
C SER A 217 -3.68 -14.58 2.06
N VAL A 218 -2.60 -13.90 2.49
CA VAL A 218 -2.28 -13.70 3.90
C VAL A 218 -3.36 -12.88 4.58
N THR A 219 -3.83 -11.78 3.95
CA THR A 219 -4.93 -10.96 4.51
C THR A 219 -6.21 -11.78 4.69
N LYS A 220 -6.50 -12.74 3.80
CA LYS A 220 -7.63 -13.68 3.95
C LYS A 220 -7.44 -14.64 5.12
N GLU A 221 -6.21 -15.09 5.40
CA GLU A 221 -5.94 -15.93 6.57
C GLU A 221 -6.28 -15.22 7.88
N PHE A 222 -5.98 -13.91 8.02
CA PHE A 222 -6.41 -13.11 9.18
C PHE A 222 -7.93 -13.10 9.34
N LYS A 223 -8.68 -12.93 8.24
CA LYS A 223 -10.15 -12.99 8.24
C LYS A 223 -10.63 -14.39 8.68
N MET A 224 -9.97 -15.44 8.20
CA MET A 224 -10.31 -16.82 8.53
C MET A 224 -9.99 -17.16 10.00
N LEU A 225 -8.90 -16.60 10.52
CA LEU A 225 -8.51 -16.77 11.92
C LEU A 225 -9.47 -16.05 12.86
N ARG A 226 -10.01 -14.88 12.47
CA ARG A 226 -11.10 -14.22 13.21
C ARG A 226 -12.36 -15.07 13.27
N LEU A 227 -12.74 -15.73 12.18
CA LEU A 227 -13.85 -16.69 12.20
C LEU A 227 -13.54 -17.88 13.11
N LYS A 228 -12.29 -18.39 13.07
CA LYS A 228 -11.84 -19.46 13.96
C LYS A 228 -11.88 -19.04 15.43
N LEU A 229 -11.47 -17.82 15.78
CA LEU A 229 -11.61 -17.26 17.13
C LEU A 229 -13.08 -17.26 17.57
N GLY A 230 -14.00 -16.77 16.73
CA GLY A 230 -15.43 -16.82 17.00
C GLY A 230 -15.93 -18.24 17.29
N GLN A 231 -15.48 -19.22 16.52
CA GLN A 231 -15.80 -20.63 16.73
C GLN A 231 -15.21 -21.17 18.05
N THR A 232 -13.98 -20.80 18.39
CA THR A 232 -13.30 -21.14 19.65
C THR A 232 -14.09 -20.60 20.85
N LEU A 233 -14.45 -19.30 20.82
CA LEU A 233 -15.26 -18.65 21.84
C LEU A 233 -16.59 -19.38 22.04
N PHE A 234 -17.26 -19.74 20.95
CA PHE A 234 -18.52 -20.46 21.00
C PHE A 234 -18.38 -21.84 21.66
N LYS A 235 -17.37 -22.63 21.24
CA LYS A 235 -17.09 -23.94 21.82
C LYS A 235 -16.77 -23.85 23.31
N VAL A 236 -15.90 -22.92 23.70
CA VAL A 236 -15.53 -22.70 25.12
C VAL A 236 -16.77 -22.29 25.92
N GLY A 237 -17.58 -21.35 25.42
CA GLY A 237 -18.82 -20.95 26.07
C GLY A 237 -19.78 -22.12 26.28
N SER A 238 -19.91 -23.01 25.28
CA SER A 238 -20.72 -24.22 25.41
C SER A 238 -20.19 -25.20 26.46
N ILE A 239 -18.87 -25.32 26.61
CA ILE A 239 -18.24 -26.14 27.65
C ILE A 239 -18.51 -25.52 29.03
N MET A 240 -18.28 -24.21 29.18
CA MET A 240 -18.53 -23.49 30.43
C MET A 240 -19.98 -23.64 30.88
N MET A 241 -20.96 -23.48 29.99
CA MET A 241 -22.38 -23.61 30.35
C MET A 241 -22.80 -25.02 30.77
N ARG A 242 -22.06 -26.07 30.36
CA ARG A 242 -22.32 -27.46 30.74
C ARG A 242 -21.59 -27.86 32.03
N ASN A 243 -20.53 -27.15 32.38
CA ASN A 243 -19.70 -27.47 33.53
C ASN A 243 -20.37 -26.97 34.83
N PRO A 244 -20.71 -27.84 35.79
CA PRO A 244 -21.32 -27.44 37.07
C PRO A 244 -20.41 -26.55 37.93
N GLN A 245 -19.10 -26.57 37.71
CA GLN A 245 -18.11 -25.76 38.42
C GLN A 245 -17.84 -24.41 37.75
N ALA A 246 -18.44 -24.15 36.59
CA ALA A 246 -18.29 -22.88 35.91
C ALA A 246 -18.94 -21.73 36.69
N PRO A 247 -18.40 -20.51 36.56
CA PRO A 247 -18.89 -19.35 37.30
C PRO A 247 -20.30 -19.00 36.88
N HIS A 248 -21.08 -18.49 37.84
CA HIS A 248 -22.31 -17.80 37.51
C HIS A 248 -21.99 -16.62 36.58
N ILE A 249 -22.89 -16.34 35.64
CA ILE A 249 -22.73 -15.28 34.64
C ILE A 249 -22.36 -13.93 35.28
N ASP A 250 -22.90 -13.61 36.45
CA ASP A 250 -22.63 -12.37 37.16
C ASP A 250 -21.19 -12.26 37.66
N ASN A 251 -20.55 -13.37 38.03
CA ASN A 251 -19.14 -13.38 38.42
C ASN A 251 -18.25 -13.06 37.21
N ILE A 252 -18.57 -13.64 36.04
CA ILE A 252 -17.85 -13.35 34.79
C ILE A 252 -17.99 -11.86 34.45
N LYS A 253 -19.21 -11.31 34.51
CA LYS A 253 -19.47 -9.88 34.30
C LYS A 253 -18.72 -9.00 35.28
N TYR A 254 -18.64 -9.41 36.55
CA TYR A 254 -17.93 -8.66 37.59
C TYR A 254 -16.43 -8.59 37.30
N VAL A 255 -15.80 -9.75 37.03
CA VAL A 255 -14.36 -9.82 36.72
C VAL A 255 -14.04 -8.99 35.47
N LEU A 256 -14.83 -9.14 34.41
CA LEU A 256 -14.66 -8.37 33.17
C LEU A 256 -14.86 -6.87 33.37
N GLY A 257 -15.87 -6.47 34.15
CA GLY A 257 -16.12 -5.07 34.47
C GLY A 257 -15.12 -4.46 35.45
N ALA A 258 -14.35 -5.28 36.16
CA ALA A 258 -13.20 -4.86 36.96
C ALA A 258 -11.95 -4.70 36.09
N TYR A 259 -11.75 -5.63 35.13
CA TYR A 259 -10.66 -5.61 34.15
C TYR A 259 -10.75 -4.39 33.22
N ASP A 260 -11.91 -4.21 32.56
CA ASP A 260 -12.17 -3.07 31.70
C ASP A 260 -13.51 -2.41 32.06
N LYS A 261 -13.40 -1.23 32.67
CA LYS A 261 -14.56 -0.43 33.09
C LYS A 261 -15.42 0.02 31.91
N ALA A 262 -14.85 0.13 30.70
CA ALA A 262 -15.59 0.54 29.51
C ALA A 262 -16.58 -0.53 29.04
N LEU A 263 -16.34 -1.81 29.37
CA LEU A 263 -17.22 -2.92 28.97
C LEU A 263 -18.49 -3.02 29.83
N ARG A 264 -18.55 -2.36 31.01
CA ARG A 264 -19.67 -2.49 31.96
C ARG A 264 -21.07 -2.29 31.35
N PRO A 265 -21.33 -1.26 30.52
CA PRO A 265 -22.65 -1.06 29.93
C PRO A 265 -23.06 -2.18 28.98
N GLN A 266 -22.09 -2.76 28.24
CA GLN A 266 -22.32 -3.84 27.28
C GLN A 266 -22.50 -5.17 28.01
N LEU A 267 -21.67 -5.44 29.02
CA LEU A 267 -21.77 -6.63 29.89
C LEU A 267 -23.11 -6.72 30.61
N ALA A 268 -23.69 -5.57 31.00
CA ALA A 268 -25.01 -5.53 31.61
C ALA A 268 -26.11 -6.08 30.68
N GLN A 269 -25.94 -5.93 29.35
CA GLN A 269 -26.90 -6.37 28.34
C GLN A 269 -26.72 -7.84 27.94
N CYS A 270 -25.55 -8.45 28.20
CA CYS A 270 -25.29 -9.84 27.84
C CYS A 270 -26.17 -10.81 28.63
N LYS A 271 -26.79 -11.77 27.93
CA LYS A 271 -27.76 -12.72 28.51
C LYS A 271 -27.15 -14.03 28.94
N ASP A 272 -26.09 -14.46 28.27
CA ASP A 272 -25.43 -15.73 28.51
C ASP A 272 -23.91 -15.61 28.40
N VAL A 273 -23.21 -16.73 28.63
CA VAL A 273 -21.76 -16.81 28.56
C VAL A 273 -21.26 -16.58 27.13
N HIS A 274 -22.02 -17.01 26.11
CA HIS A 274 -21.63 -16.82 24.71
C HIS A 274 -21.55 -15.34 24.34
N GLU A 275 -22.57 -14.55 24.68
CA GLU A 275 -22.59 -13.10 24.42
C GLU A 275 -21.44 -12.38 25.15
N ILE A 276 -21.10 -12.83 26.37
CA ILE A 276 -19.98 -12.27 27.14
C ILE A 276 -18.63 -12.59 26.47
N LEU A 277 -18.40 -13.85 26.11
CA LEU A 277 -17.15 -14.28 25.49
C LEU A 277 -16.98 -13.66 24.10
N GLN A 278 -18.07 -13.51 23.35
CA GLN A 278 -18.04 -12.80 22.08
C GLN A 278 -17.64 -11.34 22.27
N LEU A 279 -18.24 -10.64 23.24
CA LEU A 279 -17.86 -9.26 23.56
C LEU A 279 -16.39 -9.14 23.94
N ALA A 280 -15.86 -10.08 24.74
CA ALA A 280 -14.44 -10.11 25.08
C ALA A 280 -13.56 -10.31 23.83
N GLY A 281 -13.94 -11.22 22.94
CA GLY A 281 -13.20 -11.54 21.71
C GLY A 281 -13.23 -10.43 20.65
N ASP A 282 -14.32 -9.69 20.54
CA ASP A 282 -14.43 -8.55 19.63
C ASP A 282 -13.48 -7.42 20.03
N ASN A 283 -13.25 -7.28 21.34
CA ASN A 283 -12.34 -6.27 21.90
C ASN A 283 -10.87 -6.74 21.96
N SER A 284 -10.61 -8.05 21.91
CA SER A 284 -9.25 -8.60 21.99
C SER A 284 -8.52 -8.67 20.63
N SER A 285 -7.20 -8.80 20.69
CA SER A 285 -6.37 -9.12 19.53
C SER A 285 -6.36 -10.63 19.28
N LEU A 286 -6.06 -11.07 18.05
CA LEU A 286 -6.06 -12.49 17.70
C LEU A 286 -5.21 -13.36 18.63
N ASP A 287 -4.04 -12.89 19.04
CA ASP A 287 -3.09 -13.56 19.95
C ASP A 287 -3.35 -13.34 21.43
N ASP A 288 -4.27 -12.45 21.79
CA ASP A 288 -4.61 -12.20 23.19
C ASP A 288 -5.89 -12.95 23.56
N ILE A 289 -5.68 -14.15 24.10
CA ILE A 289 -6.73 -15.01 24.67
C ILE A 289 -6.59 -15.15 26.19
N SER A 290 -5.77 -14.32 26.82
CA SER A 290 -5.44 -14.38 28.25
C SER A 290 -6.67 -14.43 29.15
N LEU A 291 -7.74 -13.76 28.71
CA LEU A 291 -9.01 -13.70 29.41
C LEU A 291 -9.74 -15.05 29.43
N LEU A 292 -9.73 -15.78 28.30
CA LEU A 292 -10.28 -17.14 28.25
C LEU A 292 -9.45 -18.09 29.10
N GLU A 293 -8.13 -17.97 29.02
CA GLU A 293 -7.20 -18.80 29.80
C GLU A 293 -7.42 -18.61 31.30
N PHE A 294 -7.54 -17.36 31.77
CA PHE A 294 -7.86 -17.06 33.16
C PHE A 294 -9.11 -17.79 33.63
N PHE A 295 -10.21 -17.73 32.87
CA PHE A 295 -11.44 -18.42 33.27
C PHE A 295 -11.31 -19.94 33.20
N ILE A 296 -10.58 -20.47 32.21
CA ILE A 296 -10.41 -21.92 32.09
C ILE A 296 -9.56 -22.47 33.23
N ASP A 297 -8.52 -21.76 33.65
CA ASP A 297 -7.64 -22.17 34.74
C ASP A 297 -8.30 -21.98 36.10
N GLU A 298 -8.93 -20.82 36.36
CA GLU A 298 -9.63 -20.53 37.62
C GLU A 298 -10.76 -21.54 37.90
N PHE A 299 -11.44 -22.00 36.86
CA PHE A 299 -12.56 -22.94 36.97
C PHE A 299 -12.20 -24.38 36.58
N ASN A 300 -10.91 -24.65 36.37
CA ASN A 300 -10.35 -25.96 36.06
C ASN A 300 -11.10 -26.70 34.93
N ILE A 301 -11.35 -26.00 33.82
CA ILE A 301 -12.15 -26.50 32.69
C ILE A 301 -11.25 -27.23 31.68
N GLU A 302 -10.84 -28.45 32.03
CA GLU A 302 -9.89 -29.25 31.24
C GLU A 302 -10.30 -29.45 29.77
N GLU A 303 -11.59 -29.66 29.49
CA GLU A 303 -12.11 -29.82 28.13
C GLU A 303 -11.84 -28.58 27.25
N ALA A 304 -11.87 -27.39 27.85
CA ALA A 304 -11.65 -26.14 27.13
C ALA A 304 -10.17 -25.87 26.85
N LYS A 305 -9.25 -26.45 27.63
CA LYS A 305 -7.80 -26.33 27.39
C LYS A 305 -7.40 -26.90 26.03
N VAL A 306 -8.00 -28.03 25.63
CA VAL A 306 -7.76 -28.63 24.30
C VAL A 306 -8.19 -27.69 23.18
N VAL A 307 -9.37 -27.07 23.32
CA VAL A 307 -9.90 -26.12 22.32
C VAL A 307 -9.03 -24.86 22.21
N ILE A 308 -8.52 -24.36 23.33
CA ILE A 308 -7.57 -23.24 23.34
C ILE A 308 -6.26 -23.62 22.64
N GLN A 309 -5.73 -24.81 22.92
CA GLN A 309 -4.47 -25.26 22.36
C GLN A 309 -4.55 -25.36 20.82
N GLU A 310 -5.64 -25.90 20.27
CA GLU A 310 -5.90 -25.93 18.82
C GLU A 310 -5.95 -24.54 18.18
N TYR A 311 -6.42 -23.54 18.92
CA TYR A 311 -6.47 -22.15 18.45
C TYR A 311 -5.08 -21.50 18.49
N LYS A 312 -4.33 -21.68 19.57
CA LYS A 312 -2.94 -21.21 19.69
C LYS A 312 -2.07 -21.73 18.56
N GLU A 313 -2.15 -23.03 18.27
CA GLU A 313 -1.42 -23.65 17.15
C GLU A 313 -1.75 -22.99 15.81
N ALA A 314 -3.01 -22.59 15.61
CA ALA A 314 -3.42 -21.89 14.39
C ALA A 314 -2.80 -20.49 14.26
N ILE A 315 -2.63 -19.79 15.38
CA ILE A 315 -1.91 -18.50 15.42
C ILE A 315 -0.45 -18.70 15.10
N GLU A 316 0.19 -19.69 15.71
CA GLU A 316 1.61 -19.96 15.47
C GLU A 316 1.85 -20.37 14.01
N VAL A 317 0.95 -21.15 13.40
CA VAL A 317 1.01 -21.43 11.95
C VAL A 317 0.92 -20.15 11.11
N LEU A 318 0.08 -19.18 11.49
CA LEU A 318 0.01 -17.89 10.78
C LEU A 318 1.32 -17.10 10.95
N LYS A 319 1.84 -16.98 12.17
CA LYS A 319 3.09 -16.26 12.47
C LYS A 319 4.29 -16.89 11.78
N GLU A 320 4.54 -18.18 12.04
CA GLU A 320 5.77 -18.89 11.67
C GLU A 320 5.83 -19.35 10.22
N ASN A 321 4.69 -19.56 9.55
CA ASN A 321 4.69 -20.07 8.18
C ASN A 321 4.22 -19.04 7.15
N LYS A 322 3.27 -18.17 7.48
CA LYS A 322 2.68 -17.26 6.47
C LYS A 322 3.24 -15.86 6.59
N LEU A 323 3.20 -15.32 7.80
CA LEU A 323 3.59 -13.95 8.07
C LEU A 323 5.11 -13.82 8.03
N SER A 324 5.84 -14.66 8.77
CA SER A 324 7.31 -14.70 8.77
C SER A 324 7.88 -14.87 7.36
N GLN A 325 7.34 -15.75 6.52
CA GLN A 325 7.81 -15.93 5.13
C GLN A 325 7.68 -14.63 4.34
N CYS A 326 6.54 -13.93 4.46
CA CYS A 326 6.32 -12.66 3.77
C CYS A 326 7.20 -11.53 4.31
N LEU A 327 7.51 -11.55 5.61
CA LEU A 327 8.35 -10.54 6.24
C LEU A 327 9.83 -10.83 5.96
N ASN A 328 10.32 -12.04 6.22
CA ASN A 328 11.73 -12.47 6.12
C ASN A 328 12.32 -12.42 4.72
N GLU A 329 11.54 -12.70 3.67
CA GLU A 329 12.01 -12.59 2.28
C GLU A 329 12.55 -11.17 1.96
N GLN A 330 12.22 -10.16 2.77
CA GLN A 330 12.62 -8.77 2.54
C GLN A 330 13.72 -8.25 3.48
N PHE A 331 14.09 -8.98 4.55
CA PHE A 331 15.13 -8.56 5.51
C PHE A 331 16.50 -9.20 5.29
N SER A 332 16.69 -10.01 4.24
CA SER A 332 17.96 -10.72 3.99
C SER A 332 19.16 -9.81 3.65
N ARG A 333 19.01 -8.48 3.73
CA ARG A 333 20.09 -7.51 3.56
C ARG A 333 20.13 -6.65 4.81
N ALA A 334 21.17 -6.85 5.61
CA ALA A 334 21.47 -6.02 6.77
C ALA A 334 21.47 -4.55 6.35
N SER A 335 20.59 -3.77 6.93
CA SER A 335 20.52 -2.33 6.69
C SER A 335 21.31 -1.59 7.79
N PRO A 336 22.02 -0.50 7.45
CA PRO A 336 23.00 0.14 8.33
C PRO A 336 22.40 1.12 9.35
N PHE A 337 21.07 1.16 9.54
CA PHE A 337 20.41 2.19 10.36
C PHE A 337 19.99 1.69 11.75
N GLU A 338 20.12 2.55 12.77
CA GLU A 338 19.74 2.26 14.17
C GLU A 338 18.21 2.21 14.40
N TYR A 339 17.41 2.78 13.50
CA TYR A 339 15.95 2.79 13.56
C TYR A 339 15.35 2.69 12.17
N GLU A 340 14.64 1.60 11.89
CA GLU A 340 13.92 1.40 10.63
C GLU A 340 12.42 1.42 10.84
N ARG A 341 11.73 2.28 10.08
CA ARG A 341 10.27 2.28 10.03
C ARG A 341 9.79 1.34 8.93
N ILE A 342 9.19 0.21 9.33
CA ILE A 342 8.54 -0.71 8.40
C ILE A 342 7.07 -0.31 8.24
N THR A 343 6.63 -0.11 7.00
CA THR A 343 5.24 0.14 6.66
C THR A 343 4.63 -1.10 6.05
N ILE A 344 3.66 -1.72 6.73
CA ILE A 344 2.93 -2.86 6.19
C ILE A 344 1.65 -2.37 5.50
N VAL A 345 1.50 -2.72 4.22
CA VAL A 345 0.34 -2.39 3.41
C VAL A 345 -0.49 -3.64 3.19
N ILE A 346 -1.79 -3.55 3.48
CA ILE A 346 -2.76 -4.64 3.30
C ILE A 346 -3.87 -4.23 2.33
N ASP A 347 -4.73 -5.19 1.97
CA ASP A 347 -5.85 -4.97 1.05
C ASP A 347 -6.79 -3.85 1.54
N LYS A 348 -7.34 -3.09 0.59
CA LYS A 348 -8.28 -1.99 0.85
C LYS A 348 -9.59 -2.48 1.49
N ASP A 349 -9.94 -3.75 1.30
CA ASP A 349 -11.15 -4.35 1.86
C ASP A 349 -10.99 -4.83 3.32
N ALA A 350 -9.82 -4.63 3.93
CA ALA A 350 -9.59 -4.95 5.34
C ALA A 350 -10.28 -3.92 6.26
N ASN A 351 -10.95 -4.42 7.30
CA ASN A 351 -11.54 -3.57 8.33
C ASN A 351 -10.52 -3.18 9.41
N GLU A 352 -10.89 -2.27 10.31
CA GLU A 352 -10.02 -1.77 11.38
C GLU A 352 -9.53 -2.88 12.33
N VAL A 353 -10.37 -3.89 12.59
CA VAL A 353 -10.00 -5.03 13.46
C VAL A 353 -8.84 -5.82 12.83
N ILE A 354 -8.94 -6.14 11.54
CA ILE A 354 -7.89 -6.84 10.79
C ILE A 354 -6.61 -6.00 10.73
N LEU A 355 -6.72 -4.68 10.55
CA LEU A 355 -5.56 -3.78 10.58
C LEU A 355 -4.83 -3.84 11.94
N ARG A 356 -5.57 -3.82 13.04
CA ARG A 356 -5.02 -3.95 14.39
C ARG A 356 -4.33 -5.29 14.61
N ASP A 357 -4.95 -6.38 14.14
CA ASP A 357 -4.37 -7.73 14.24
C ASP A 357 -3.09 -7.87 13.43
N VAL A 358 -3.08 -7.39 12.19
CA VAL A 358 -1.88 -7.41 11.34
C VAL A 358 -0.76 -6.63 12.01
N ARG A 359 -1.05 -5.42 12.52
CA ARG A 359 -0.05 -4.61 13.22
C ARG A 359 0.54 -5.37 14.40
N ARG A 360 -0.29 -5.94 15.26
CA ARG A 360 0.16 -6.63 16.48
C ARG A 360 0.95 -7.90 16.18
N LEU A 361 0.44 -8.79 15.33
CA LEU A 361 1.13 -10.03 15.00
C LEU A 361 2.43 -9.79 14.24
N SER A 362 2.47 -8.79 13.36
CA SER A 362 3.70 -8.45 12.64
C SER A 362 4.77 -7.90 13.59
N SER A 363 4.39 -7.05 14.55
CA SER A 363 5.31 -6.58 15.60
C SER A 363 5.89 -7.73 16.42
N ALA A 364 5.06 -8.71 16.82
CA ALA A 364 5.54 -9.89 17.54
C ALA A 364 6.56 -10.71 16.72
N VAL A 365 6.26 -10.96 15.44
CA VAL A 365 7.20 -11.66 14.54
C VAL A 365 8.52 -10.88 14.40
N PHE A 366 8.49 -9.55 14.31
CA PHE A 366 9.72 -8.75 14.28
C PHE A 366 10.54 -8.84 15.55
N GLU A 367 9.90 -8.79 16.72
CA GLU A 367 10.59 -8.95 18.00
C GLU A 367 11.29 -10.31 18.11
N ASP A 368 10.69 -11.37 17.57
CA ASP A 368 11.28 -12.71 17.57
C ASP A 368 12.41 -12.84 16.54
N LEU A 369 12.32 -12.17 15.40
CA LEU A 369 13.39 -12.11 14.41
C LEU A 369 14.63 -11.34 14.88
N LEU A 370 14.47 -10.35 15.76
CA LEU A 370 15.57 -9.57 16.32
C LEU A 370 16.33 -10.30 17.46
N LYS A 371 15.80 -11.41 17.96
CA LYS A 371 16.43 -12.23 19.02
C LYS A 371 17.40 -13.28 18.47
N HIS A 372 17.52 -13.40 17.15
CA HIS A 372 18.43 -14.29 16.43
C HIS A 372 19.41 -13.48 15.59
#